data_AF-A0AAU5ISF6-F1
#
_entry.id   AF-A0AAU5ISF6-F1
#
_cell.length_a   1.000
_cell.length_b   1.000
_cell.length_c   1.000
_cell.angle_alpha   90.00
_cell.angle_beta   90.00
_cell.angle_gamma   90.00
#
_symmetry.space_group_name_H-M   'P 1'
#
loop_
_entity.id
_entity.type
_entity.pdbx_description
1 polymer ?
#
loop_
_entity_poly.entity_id
_entity_poly.type
_entity_poly.pdbx_seq_one_letter_code
_entity_poly.pdbx_strand_id
1 'polypeptide(L)'
;MVLLTGVLPKAGDVIEGVGADQLGLRTVMGHLTHGWDLATATGQPIPFTEQEAMETLARAEATLPPQYRGEHMPFGPIVPVAENASAVDRMVASMGREPGPAPRNS
;
A
#
# COMPACT_ATOMS: atom_id res chain seq x y z
N MET A 1 -16.28 -26.51 30.16
CA MET A 1 -15.22 -27.13 29.35
C MET A 1 -15.89 -28.03 28.31
N VAL A 2 -16.13 -27.52 27.10
CA VAL A 2 -16.71 -28.30 25.99
C VAL A 2 -15.70 -28.24 24.84
N LEU A 3 -15.23 -29.41 24.41
CA LEU A 3 -14.25 -29.58 23.34
C LEU A 3 -14.86 -29.17 22.00
N LEU A 4 -14.25 -28.19 21.33
CA LEU A 4 -14.55 -27.80 19.95
C LEU A 4 -13.68 -28.62 18.99
N THR A 5 -14.25 -29.69 18.44
CA THR A 5 -13.72 -30.36 17.25
C THR A 5 -14.35 -29.70 16.02
N GLY A 6 -13.73 -28.63 15.52
CA GLY A 6 -14.14 -27.94 14.30
C GLY A 6 -13.24 -28.33 13.13
N VAL A 7 -13.78 -29.13 12.21
CA VAL A 7 -13.23 -29.39 10.87
C VAL A 7 -13.03 -28.05 10.15
N LEU A 8 -11.83 -27.79 9.64
CA LEU A 8 -11.53 -26.64 8.77
C LEU A 8 -12.34 -26.77 7.47
N PRO A 9 -13.32 -25.89 7.18
CA PRO A 9 -13.91 -25.82 5.85
C PRO A 9 -12.99 -25.05 4.89
N LYS A 10 -13.13 -25.39 3.62
CA LYS A 10 -12.23 -25.05 2.52
C LYS A 10 -12.09 -23.55 2.30
N ALA A 11 -10.90 -23.15 1.84
CA ALA A 11 -10.60 -21.81 1.34
C ALA A 11 -11.70 -21.33 0.38
N GLY A 12 -12.42 -20.28 0.76
CA GLY A 12 -13.49 -19.73 -0.09
C GLY A 12 -14.45 -18.75 0.59
N ASP A 13 -14.56 -18.73 1.91
CA ASP A 13 -15.47 -17.79 2.57
C ASP A 13 -14.77 -16.47 2.88
N VAL A 14 -15.15 -15.44 2.11
CA VAL A 14 -14.92 -14.04 2.47
C VAL A 14 -15.67 -13.81 3.79
N ILE A 15 -14.93 -13.55 4.87
CA ILE A 15 -15.52 -13.11 6.13
C ILE A 15 -16.14 -11.74 5.84
N GLU A 16 -17.47 -11.70 5.70
CA GLU A 16 -18.21 -10.44 5.72
C GLU A 16 -17.90 -9.70 7.02
N GLY A 17 -17.08 -8.66 6.93
CA GLY A 17 -16.68 -7.84 8.07
C GLY A 17 -15.24 -7.33 8.09
N VAL A 18 -14.33 -7.87 7.27
CA VAL A 18 -12.98 -7.30 7.11
C VAL A 18 -12.94 -6.51 5.80
N GLY A 19 -13.35 -5.25 5.87
CA GLY A 19 -13.31 -4.37 4.71
C GLY A 19 -11.88 -4.23 4.17
N ALA A 20 -11.78 -3.92 2.87
CA ALA A 20 -10.50 -3.70 2.20
C ALA A 20 -9.66 -2.58 2.86
N ASP A 21 -10.30 -1.71 3.66
CA ASP A 21 -9.69 -0.68 4.50
C ASP A 21 -8.80 -1.26 5.59
N GLN A 22 -9.22 -2.35 6.24
CA GLN A 22 -8.44 -3.04 7.27
C GLN A 22 -7.28 -3.85 6.66
N LEU A 23 -7.47 -4.38 5.46
CA LEU A 23 -6.43 -5.15 4.77
C LEU A 23 -5.27 -4.26 4.30
N GLY A 24 -5.56 -3.04 3.85
CA GLY A 24 -4.54 -2.06 3.47
C GLY A 24 -3.55 -1.79 4.61
N LEU A 25 -4.06 -1.52 5.83
CA LEU A 25 -3.27 -1.16 7.02
C LEU A 25 -2.37 -2.28 7.56
N ARG A 26 -2.66 -3.56 7.28
CA ARG A 26 -1.91 -4.72 7.83
C ARG A 26 -0.98 -5.41 6.84
N THR A 27 -0.80 -4.84 5.65
CA THR A 27 0.11 -5.37 4.62
C THR A 27 1.41 -4.56 4.58
N VAL A 28 2.46 -5.14 4.01
CA VAL A 28 3.73 -4.45 3.74
C VAL A 28 3.49 -3.13 2.99
N MET A 29 2.55 -3.10 2.04
CA MET A 29 2.14 -1.89 1.32
C MET A 29 1.65 -0.78 2.25
N GLY A 30 0.75 -1.10 3.19
CA GLY A 30 0.27 -0.11 4.17
C GLY A 30 1.37 0.38 5.09
N HIS A 31 2.24 -0.51 5.57
CA HIS A 31 3.36 -0.12 6.43
C HIS A 31 4.33 0.84 5.74
N LEU A 32 4.71 0.57 4.48
CA LEU A 32 5.61 1.45 3.75
C LEU A 32 4.93 2.77 3.38
N THR A 33 3.66 2.74 2.98
CA THR A 33 2.90 3.96 2.68
C THR A 33 2.80 4.86 3.92
N HIS A 34 2.45 4.30 5.08
CA HIS A 34 2.40 5.08 6.32
C HIS A 34 3.76 5.47 6.85
N GLY A 35 4.79 4.65 6.67
CA GLY A 35 6.16 5.01 6.95
C GLY A 35 6.60 6.24 6.15
N TRP A 36 6.21 6.30 4.87
CA TRP A 36 6.43 7.48 4.03
C TRP A 36 5.61 8.69 4.47
N ASP A 37 4.32 8.51 4.77
CA ASP A 37 3.44 9.60 5.26
C ASP A 37 4.06 10.25 6.51
N LEU A 38 4.49 9.44 7.48
CA LEU A 38 5.11 9.89 8.73
C LEU A 38 6.47 10.54 8.52
N ALA A 39 7.34 9.93 7.71
CA ALA A 39 8.67 10.48 7.44
C ALA A 39 8.58 11.84 6.74
N THR A 40 7.67 11.96 5.76
CA THR A 40 7.40 13.21 5.04
C THR A 40 6.84 14.28 5.98
N ALA A 41 5.83 13.94 6.80
CA ALA A 41 5.21 14.89 7.72
C ALA A 41 6.16 15.39 8.83
N THR A 42 7.18 14.61 9.16
CA THR A 42 8.15 14.92 10.23
C THR A 42 9.52 15.35 9.73
N GLY A 43 9.74 15.41 8.41
CA GLY A 43 11.03 15.72 7.80
C GLY A 43 12.13 14.69 8.11
N GLN A 44 11.76 13.45 8.41
CA GLN A 44 12.69 12.37 8.67
C GLN A 44 13.07 11.65 7.36
N PRO A 45 14.22 10.96 7.33
CA PRO A 45 14.56 10.07 6.22
C PRO A 45 13.48 8.98 6.03
N ILE A 46 13.24 8.60 4.77
CA ILE A 46 12.37 7.47 4.45
C ILE A 46 12.94 6.19 5.09
N PRO A 47 12.14 5.40 5.83
CA PRO A 47 12.66 4.32 6.67
C PRO A 47 12.85 2.99 5.92
N PHE A 48 12.85 3.00 4.60
CA PHE A 48 12.95 1.82 3.74
C PHE A 48 13.72 2.16 2.45
N THR A 49 14.21 1.11 1.79
CA THR A 49 15.05 1.19 0.61
C THR A 49 14.25 1.30 -0.69
N GLU A 50 14.92 1.73 -1.76
CA GLU A 50 14.36 1.69 -3.12
C GLU A 50 13.93 0.27 -3.54
N GLN A 51 14.68 -0.77 -3.11
CA GLN A 51 14.34 -2.16 -3.43
C GLN A 51 13.02 -2.59 -2.76
N GLU A 52 12.85 -2.29 -1.47
CA GLU A 52 11.60 -2.57 -0.75
C GLU A 52 10.42 -1.81 -1.37
N ALA A 53 10.64 -0.59 -1.85
CA ALA A 53 9.63 0.17 -2.59
C ALA A 53 9.27 -0.48 -3.95
N MET A 54 10.26 -0.95 -4.71
CA MET A 54 10.02 -1.67 -5.98
C MET A 54 9.24 -2.97 -5.78
N GLU A 55 9.61 -3.78 -4.79
CA GLU A 55 8.93 -5.04 -4.46
C GLU A 55 7.47 -4.77 -4.05
N THR A 56 7.26 -3.71 -3.28
CA THR A 56 5.93 -3.27 -2.83
C THR A 56 5.08 -2.74 -3.99
N LEU A 57 5.68 -2.01 -4.93
CA LEU A 57 5.01 -1.56 -6.15
C LEU A 57 4.58 -2.75 -7.02
N ALA A 58 5.47 -3.72 -7.25
CA ALA A 58 5.13 -4.92 -8.03
C ALA A 58 4.00 -5.73 -7.36
N ARG A 59 3.99 -5.79 -6.02
CA ARG A 59 2.90 -6.39 -5.25
C ARG A 59 1.60 -5.62 -5.44
N ALA A 60 1.62 -4.29 -5.39
CA ALA A 60 0.46 -3.44 -5.58
C ALA A 60 -0.14 -3.64 -6.97
N GLU A 61 0.68 -3.63 -8.02
CA GLU A 61 0.25 -3.87 -9.41
C GLU A 61 -0.42 -5.25 -9.59
N ALA A 62 0.08 -6.27 -8.90
CA ALA A 62 -0.46 -7.62 -8.98
C ALA A 62 -1.75 -7.83 -8.15
N THR A 63 -1.97 -7.03 -7.10
CA THR A 63 -2.99 -7.32 -6.07
C THR A 63 -4.02 -6.24 -5.82
N LEU A 64 -3.83 -5.03 -6.39
CA LEU A 64 -4.77 -3.90 -6.28
C LEU A 64 -5.47 -3.66 -7.62
N PRO A 65 -6.49 -4.46 -7.96
CA PRO A 65 -7.30 -4.21 -9.14
C PRO A 65 -8.15 -2.92 -9.00
N PRO A 66 -8.64 -2.35 -10.11
CA PRO A 66 -9.24 -1.01 -10.14
C PRO A 66 -10.39 -0.79 -9.16
N GLN A 67 -11.16 -1.83 -8.82
CA GLN A 67 -12.29 -1.73 -7.89
C GLN A 67 -11.91 -1.38 -6.45
N TYR A 68 -10.62 -1.42 -6.08
CA TYR A 68 -10.15 -0.99 -4.75
C TYR A 68 -9.69 0.47 -4.71
N ARG A 69 -9.85 1.22 -5.81
CA ARG A 69 -9.43 2.61 -5.93
C ARG A 69 -10.62 3.56 -6.07
N GLY A 70 -10.49 4.78 -5.55
CA GLY A 70 -11.44 5.87 -5.75
C GLY A 70 -11.98 6.49 -4.47
N GLU A 71 -13.00 7.33 -4.63
CA GLU A 71 -13.65 8.02 -3.51
C GLU A 71 -14.30 6.99 -2.58
N HIS A 72 -14.07 7.11 -1.26
CA HIS A 72 -14.49 6.16 -0.23
C HIS A 72 -13.81 4.77 -0.27
N MET A 73 -12.78 4.59 -1.09
CA MET A 73 -12.01 3.34 -1.15
C MET A 73 -10.69 3.46 -0.35
N PRO A 74 -10.08 2.33 0.05
CA PRO A 74 -8.84 2.32 0.83
C PRO A 74 -7.64 2.95 0.11
N PHE A 75 -7.63 2.91 -1.23
CA PHE A 75 -6.58 3.46 -2.06
C PHE A 75 -7.12 4.58 -2.94
N GLY A 76 -6.33 5.64 -3.10
CA GLY A 76 -6.67 6.73 -4.01
C GLY A 76 -6.51 6.32 -5.48
N PRO A 77 -6.91 7.20 -6.42
CA PRO A 77 -6.53 7.05 -7.82
C PRO A 77 -5.00 7.07 -7.96
N ILE A 78 -4.46 6.38 -8.98
CA ILE A 78 -3.02 6.48 -9.27
C ILE A 78 -2.67 7.93 -9.60
N VAL A 79 -1.61 8.44 -8.96
CA VAL A 79 -1.02 9.75 -9.31
C VAL A 79 0.02 9.55 -10.43
N PRO A 80 -0.04 10.30 -11.54
CA PRO A 80 0.99 10.24 -12.57
C PRO A 80 2.34 10.75 -12.05
N VAL A 81 3.41 10.00 -12.34
CA VAL A 81 4.79 10.40 -12.05
C VAL A 81 5.67 10.18 -13.28
N ALA A 82 6.80 10.86 -13.36
CA ALA A 82 7.76 10.66 -14.45
C ALA A 82 8.29 9.21 -14.44
N GLU A 83 8.60 8.66 -15.63
CA GLU A 83 9.09 7.29 -15.77
C GLU A 83 10.44 7.06 -15.05
N ASN A 84 11.23 8.13 -14.90
CA ASN A 84 12.50 8.13 -14.18
C ASN A 84 12.40 8.56 -12.70
N ALA A 85 11.19 8.67 -12.16
CA ALA A 85 10.99 8.92 -10.73
C ALA A 85 11.54 7.76 -9.88
N SER A 86 11.87 8.05 -8.62
CA SER A 86 12.34 7.02 -7.68
C SER A 86 11.31 5.91 -7.51
N ALA A 87 11.73 4.73 -7.07
CA ALA A 87 10.80 3.65 -6.77
C ALA A 87 9.88 4.02 -5.60
N VAL A 88 10.37 4.83 -4.65
CA VAL A 88 9.56 5.40 -3.56
C VAL A 88 8.43 6.25 -4.13
N ASP A 89 8.74 7.20 -5.02
CA ASP A 89 7.74 8.11 -5.62
C ASP A 89 6.69 7.33 -6.41
N ARG A 90 7.13 6.37 -7.23
CA ARG A 90 6.24 5.51 -8.01
C ARG A 90 5.35 4.65 -7.11
N MET A 91 5.89 4.10 -6.04
CA MET A 91 5.16 3.28 -5.08
C MET A 91 4.08 4.10 -4.38
N VAL A 92 4.38 5.26 -3.81
CA VAL A 92 3.39 6.08 -3.11
C VAL A 92 2.35 6.68 -4.06
N ALA A 93 2.76 7.03 -5.29
CA ALA A 93 1.85 7.46 -6.34
C ALA A 93 0.85 6.36 -6.74
N SER A 94 1.27 5.09 -6.76
CA SER A 94 0.39 3.94 -7.02
C SER A 94 -0.68 3.73 -5.94
N MET A 95 -0.43 4.24 -4.73
CA MET A 95 -1.33 4.25 -3.57
C MET A 95 -2.20 5.52 -3.50
N GLY A 96 -2.03 6.45 -4.45
CA GLY A 96 -2.76 7.69 -4.53
C GLY A 96 -2.23 8.81 -3.64
N ARG A 97 -0.93 8.79 -3.31
CA ARG A 97 -0.23 9.92 -2.67
C ARG A 97 0.44 10.79 -3.72
N GLU A 98 0.54 12.08 -3.42
CA GLU A 98 1.35 13.00 -4.23
C GLU A 98 2.77 13.00 -3.68
N PRO A 99 3.75 12.41 -4.40
CA PRO A 99 5.15 12.61 -4.04
C PRO A 99 5.49 14.09 -4.16
N GLY A 100 6.25 14.60 -3.17
CA GLY A 100 6.78 15.96 -3.21
C GLY A 100 7.66 16.18 -4.45
N PRO A 101 8.06 17.42 -4.75
CA PRO A 101 8.92 17.67 -5.89
C PRO A 101 10.17 16.78 -5.79
N ALA A 102 10.45 15.99 -6.84
CA ALA A 102 11.68 15.22 -6.94
C ALA A 102 12.87 16.14 -6.59
N PRO A 103 13.87 15.67 -5.82
CA PRO A 103 15.01 16.50 -5.49
C PRO A 103 15.60 17.03 -6.80
N ARG A 104 15.64 18.36 -6.95
CA ARG A 104 16.17 18.98 -8.18
C ARG A 104 17.66 18.67 -8.26
N ASN A 105 18.02 17.76 -9.17
CA ASN A 105 19.40 17.53 -9.58
C ASN A 105 19.98 18.89 -9.99
N SER A 106 20.96 19.38 -9.22
CA SER A 106 21.70 20.60 -9.53
C SER A 106 22.79 20.32 -10.56
#